data_AF-A0A2N5FR14-F1
#
_entry.id   AF-A0A2N5FR14-F1
#
_cell.length_a   1.000
_cell.length_b   1.000
_cell.length_c   1.000
_cell.angle_alpha   90.00
_cell.angle_beta   90.00
_cell.angle_gamma   90.00
#
_symmetry.space_group_name_H-M   'P 1'
#
loop_
_entity.id
_entity.type
_entity.pdbx_description
1 polymer ?
#
loop_
_entity_poly.entity_id
_entity_poly.type
_entity_poly.pdbx_seq_one_letter_code
_entity_poly.pdbx_strand_id
1 'polypeptide(L)'
;MIVEKRYNLLSWLNDFFLGVLYFIGSILYLTDVDQRIAISFFLAGSVLMIARAVLNILKDLHIRSIKPGSGKGRLKERENE
;
A
#
# COMPACT_ATOMS: atom_id res chain seq x y z
N MET A 1 9.13 0.76 18.26
CA MET A 1 8.46 -0.29 17.47
C MET A 1 6.94 -0.36 17.76
N ILE A 2 6.21 0.74 17.69
CA ILE A 2 4.73 0.76 17.83
C ILE A 2 4.07 1.51 16.65
N VAL A 3 4.75 2.54 16.13
CA VAL A 3 4.29 3.35 15.00
C VAL A 3 4.13 2.50 13.73
N GLU A 4 5.13 1.67 13.38
CA GLU A 4 5.09 0.81 12.18
C GLU A 4 3.95 -0.23 12.18
N LYS A 5 3.58 -0.78 13.35
CA LYS A 5 2.50 -1.78 13.45
C LYS A 5 1.14 -1.20 13.08
N ARG A 6 0.86 0.05 13.46
CA ARG A 6 -0.42 0.71 13.16
C ARG A 6 -0.55 1.03 11.67
N TYR A 7 0.52 1.52 11.04
CA TYR A 7 0.52 1.78 9.59
C TYR A 7 0.43 0.50 8.76
N ASN A 8 1.08 -0.59 9.18
CA ASN A 8 0.98 -1.87 8.49
C ASN A 8 -0.44 -2.47 8.55
N LEU A 9 -1.11 -2.36 9.70
CA LEU A 9 -2.50 -2.83 9.84
C LEU A 9 -3.46 -2.02 8.95
N LEU A 10 -3.30 -0.70 8.88
CA LEU A 10 -4.08 0.16 7.99
C LEU A 10 -3.85 -0.20 6.51
N SER A 11 -2.60 -0.46 6.11
CA SER A 11 -2.29 -0.86 4.73
C SER A 11 -2.92 -2.20 4.38
N TRP A 12 -2.85 -3.19 5.27
CA TRP A 12 -3.47 -4.49 5.03
C TRP A 12 -4.99 -4.39 4.93
N LEU A 13 -5.60 -3.59 5.82
CA LEU A 13 -7.03 -3.36 5.80
C LEU A 13 -7.47 -2.65 4.52
N ASN A 14 -6.72 -1.64 4.06
CA ASN A 14 -6.96 -0.97 2.79
C ASN A 14 -6.89 -1.95 1.61
N ASP A 15 -5.90 -2.84 1.59
CA ASP A 15 -5.72 -3.83 0.52
C ASP A 15 -6.88 -4.84 0.50
N PHE A 16 -7.40 -5.21 1.67
CA PHE A 16 -8.58 -6.04 1.79
C PHE A 16 -9.83 -5.34 1.22
N PHE A 17 -10.09 -4.11 1.63
CA PHE A 17 -11.23 -3.33 1.10
C PHE A 17 -11.11 -3.07 -0.41
N LEU A 18 -9.90 -2.81 -0.91
CA LEU A 18 -9.63 -2.66 -2.33
C LEU A 18 -10.06 -3.91 -3.10
N GLY A 19 -9.65 -5.09 -2.64
CA GLY A 19 -10.04 -6.37 -3.24
C GLY A 19 -11.54 -6.61 -3.18
N VAL A 20 -12.17 -6.36 -2.02
CA VAL A 20 -13.61 -6.55 -1.82
C VAL A 20 -14.42 -5.62 -2.73
N LEU A 21 -14.06 -4.34 -2.84
CA LEU A 21 -14.76 -3.39 -3.71
C LEU A 21 -14.66 -3.78 -5.19
N TYR A 22 -13.48 -4.18 -5.66
CA TYR A 22 -13.30 -4.65 -7.03
C TYR A 22 -14.03 -5.95 -7.29
N PHE A 23 -14.06 -6.87 -6.33
CA PHE A 23 -14.77 -8.13 -6.45
C PHE A 23 -16.29 -7.91 -6.54
N ILE A 24 -16.85 -7.11 -5.64
CA ILE A 24 -18.28 -6.74 -5.66
C ILE A 24 -18.62 -5.99 -6.95
N GLY A 25 -17.81 -5.00 -7.33
CA GLY A 25 -17.98 -4.25 -8.58
C GLY A 25 -17.97 -5.17 -9.81
N SER A 26 -17.11 -6.19 -9.83
CA SER A 26 -17.04 -7.18 -10.90
C SER A 26 -18.29 -8.05 -10.98
N ILE A 27 -18.79 -8.52 -9.83
CA ILE A 27 -20.05 -9.29 -9.78
C ILE A 27 -21.23 -8.42 -10.23
N LEU A 28 -21.32 -7.18 -9.73
CA LEU A 28 -22.36 -6.24 -10.11
C LEU A 28 -22.30 -5.86 -11.58
N TYR A 29 -21.10 -5.75 -12.16
CA TYR A 29 -20.91 -5.47 -13.58
C TYR A 29 -21.31 -6.67 -14.46
N LEU A 30 -21.16 -7.88 -13.94
CA LEU A 30 -21.51 -9.12 -14.64
C LEU A 30 -23.01 -9.43 -14.57
N THR A 31 -23.68 -8.96 -13.52
CA THR A 31 -25.14 -9.01 -13.43
C THR A 31 -25.74 -7.80 -14.15
N ASP A 32 -26.93 -7.90 -14.74
CA ASP A 32 -27.63 -6.78 -15.41
C ASP A 32 -28.11 -5.67 -14.42
N VAL A 33 -27.34 -5.42 -13.36
CA VAL A 33 -27.52 -4.32 -12.42
C VAL A 33 -27.12 -3.01 -13.10
N ASP A 34 -27.68 -1.89 -12.66
CA ASP A 34 -27.32 -0.55 -13.16
C ASP A 34 -25.80 -0.36 -13.16
N GLN A 35 -25.25 -0.19 -14.36
CA GLN A 35 -23.82 -0.05 -14.62
C GLN A 35 -23.20 1.09 -13.80
N ARG A 36 -23.99 2.12 -13.45
CA ARG A 36 -23.54 3.22 -12.59
C ARG A 36 -23.12 2.74 -11.21
N ILE A 37 -23.81 1.73 -10.66
CA ILE A 37 -23.50 1.17 -9.35
C ILE A 37 -22.20 0.38 -9.43
N ALA A 38 -22.05 -0.49 -10.44
CA ALA A 38 -20.83 -1.27 -10.65
C ALA A 38 -19.59 -0.37 -10.84
N ILE A 39 -19.71 0.67 -11.69
CA ILE A 39 -18.65 1.65 -11.93
C ILE A 39 -18.32 2.42 -10.65
N SER A 40 -19.31 2.73 -9.81
CA SER A 40 -19.07 3.41 -8.53
C SER A 40 -18.20 2.57 -7.58
N PHE A 41 -18.38 1.24 -7.56
CA PHE A 41 -17.54 0.33 -6.79
C PHE A 41 -16.10 0.28 -7.33
N PHE A 42 -15.93 0.24 -8.65
CA PHE A 42 -14.60 0.33 -9.25
C PHE A 42 -13.93 1.67 -9.00
N LEU A 43 -14.69 2.76 -9.05
CA LEU A 43 -14.19 4.11 -8.78
C LEU A 43 -13.74 4.22 -7.32
N ALA A 44 -14.56 3.76 -6.36
CA ALA A 44 -14.19 3.69 -4.95
C ALA A 44 -12.93 2.83 -4.73
N GLY A 45 -12.84 1.68 -5.40
CA GLY A 45 -11.65 0.83 -5.39
C GLY A 45 -10.42 1.57 -5.90
N SER A 46 -10.51 2.31 -7.01
CA SER A 46 -9.37 3.06 -7.56
C SER A 46 -8.83 4.13 -6.59
N VAL A 47 -9.71 4.79 -5.83
CA VAL A 47 -9.32 5.73 -4.78
C VAL A 47 -8.53 5.01 -3.67
N LEU A 48 -8.99 3.83 -3.23
CA LEU A 48 -8.25 3.01 -2.26
C LEU A 48 -6.89 2.54 -2.80
N MET A 49 -6.79 2.29 -4.11
CA MET A 49 -5.53 1.93 -4.75
C MET A 49 -4.51 3.07 -4.66
N ILE A 50 -4.97 4.30 -4.87
CA ILE A 50 -4.13 5.50 -4.72
C ILE A 50 -3.73 5.70 -3.26
N ALA A 51 -4.67 5.55 -2.33
CA ALA A 51 -4.38 5.64 -0.89
C ALA A 51 -3.27 4.67 -0.46
N ARG A 52 -3.31 3.42 -0.96
CA ARG A 52 -2.24 2.43 -0.76
C ARG A 52 -0.88 2.93 -1.23
N ALA A 53 -0.82 3.47 -2.45
CA ALA A 53 0.42 3.98 -3.03
C ALA A 53 1.01 5.11 -2.18
N VAL A 54 0.16 6.05 -1.76
CA VAL A 54 0.56 7.16 -0.88
C VAL A 54 1.09 6.66 0.46
N LEU A 55 0.40 5.70 1.10
CA LEU A 55 0.85 5.12 2.37
C LEU A 55 2.20 4.42 2.25
N ASN A 56 2.44 3.67 1.18
CA ASN A 56 3.74 3.05 0.93
C ASN A 56 4.85 4.08 0.69
N ILE A 57 4.58 5.14 -0.08
CA ILE A 57 5.54 6.23 -0.31
C ILE A 57 5.91 6.93 1.00
N LEU A 58 4.90 7.26 1.83
CA LEU A 58 5.12 7.88 3.14
C LEU A 58 5.92 6.96 4.07
N LYS A 59 5.64 5.65 4.06
CA LYS A 59 6.38 4.66 4.84
C LYS A 59 7.84 4.60 4.41
N ASP A 60 8.10 4.53 3.10
CA ASP A 60 9.46 4.50 2.55
C ASP A 60 10.23 5.79 2.86
N LEU A 61 9.58 6.95 2.76
CA LEU A 61 10.19 8.24 3.10
C LEU A 61 10.52 8.33 4.60
N HIS A 62 9.61 7.89 5.47
CA HIS A 62 9.82 7.90 6.92
C HIS A 62 10.92 6.91 7.35
N ILE A 63 10.94 5.70 6.81
CA ILE A 63 11.98 4.69 7.10
C ILE A 63 13.35 5.18 6.62
N ARG A 64 13.42 5.84 5.45
CA ARG A 64 14.68 6.39 4.93
C ARG A 64 15.23 7.51 5.80
N SER A 65 14.38 8.26 6.48
CA SER A 65 14.80 9.29 7.45
C SER A 65 15.43 8.70 8.72
N ILE A 66 15.12 7.45 9.10
CA ILE A 66 15.63 6.81 10.33
C ILE A 66 16.90 5.98 10.07
N LYS A 67 17.25 5.70 8.81
CA LYS A 67 18.54 5.10 8.43
C LYS A 67 19.49 6.11 7.76
N PRO A 68 20.11 7.05 8.50
CA PRO A 68 21.38 7.60 8.07
C PRO A 68 22.47 6.54 8.35
N GLY A 69 22.98 5.88 7.31
CA GLY A 69 24.34 5.30 7.39
C GLY A 69 24.51 3.78 7.51
N SER A 70 23.69 2.94 6.86
CA SER A 70 24.03 1.50 6.69
C SER A 70 25.07 1.24 5.58
N GLY A 71 25.92 2.23 5.27
CA GLY A 71 26.96 2.17 4.22
C GLY A 71 28.39 2.02 4.74
N LYS A 72 28.62 2.03 6.06
CA LYS A 72 29.99 2.13 6.61
C LYS A 72 30.64 0.80 7.03
N GLY A 73 29.92 -0.32 6.95
CA GLY A 73 30.40 -1.64 7.41
C GLY A 73 31.20 -2.46 6.38
N ARG A 74 31.04 -2.22 5.06
CA ARG A 74 31.65 -3.06 4.00
C ARG A 74 32.97 -2.55 3.43
N LEU A 75 33.43 -1.37 3.84
CA LEU A 75 34.72 -0.79 3.38
C LEU A 75 35.87 -1.07 4.36
N LYS A 76 35.57 -1.37 5.63
CA LYS A 76 36.58 -1.66 6.66
C LYS A 76 37.28 -3.02 6.48
N GLU A 77 36.70 -3.92 5.71
CA GLU A 77 37.22 -5.29 5.55
C GLU A 77 38.16 -5.43 4.33
N ARG A 78 38.21 -4.42 3.46
CA ARG A 78 39.14 -4.38 2.32
C ARG A 78 40.40 -3.56 2.56
N GLU A 79 40.50 -2.87 3.70
CA GLU A 79 41.70 -2.14 4.14
C GLU A 79 42.63 -3.01 5.02
N ASN A 80 42.15 -4.18 5.46
CA ASN A 80 42.88 -5.11 6.33
C ASN A 80 43.31 -6.40 5.60
N GLU A 81 43.23 -6.43 4.27
CA GLU A 81 43.65 -7.57 3.42
C GLU A 81 44.88 -7.20 2.59
#